data_AF-A0A5J4V449-F1
#
_entry.id   AF-A0A5J4V449-F1
#
_cell.length_a   1.000
_cell.length_b   1.000
_cell.length_c   1.000
_cell.angle_alpha   90.00
_cell.angle_beta   90.00
_cell.angle_gamma   90.00
#
_symmetry.space_group_name_H-M   'P 1'
#
loop_
_entity.id
_entity.type
_entity.pdbx_description
1 polymer ?
#
loop_
_entity_poly.entity_id
_entity_poly.type
_entity_poly.pdbx_seq_one_letter_code
_entity_poly.pdbx_strand_id
1 'polypeptide(L)'
;MYWYDYPSGWNKENVKDEMTKLLIGSNSTVRNSIEFLIGNESNRINGFINIRYLLPDIDGICEKEVSQTYSGSDPNTYQTIEEALWQSCTQGYVITLTSQTHDEFVNIFKPQSEPVLIKGGALQQGKLVQTIFSYPFYQLCNVQLDQGDLTIDNIRLGSGYVIEDSQFINISNTPYYGDGAVTILLYGIDQRMFINRCTFQNITNNGIQLGQGILSFASEDESAQFTVTNNKFINCTGNQTGSVYAELLSDRFNFTNNQFSGNSLIQSDQRGCDTYLLFNVTPPGWTYTNIQSQIASLLKWSISTNIDSIRYQTPLIQGYISLPKEYCISKSEMTSDCICDPYSTTYPLSICEKDKKCAFDLANQTQATCPCLETGDPRSDSTCKKTDPIDEEKDGTIKEGQEQDDEKSKKKSTSSNMIWIIFVVIGVLLIVAVISIIMFIVIRSKNKKNSVENEKKKTIAEFKEKDIAMKEVNKIDQTKSPEKSRCAYFNFIHK
;
A
#
# COMPACT_ATOMS: atom_id res chain seq x y z
N MET A 1 3.47 43.41 -21.27
CA MET A 1 3.79 44.20 -22.49
C MET A 1 2.49 44.61 -23.16
N TYR A 2 2.39 45.83 -23.69
CA TYR A 2 1.16 46.35 -24.30
C TYR A 2 1.40 46.98 -25.68
N TRP A 3 0.59 46.60 -26.66
CA TRP A 3 0.55 47.21 -27.99
C TRP A 3 -0.88 47.56 -28.39
N TYR A 4 -1.07 48.76 -28.94
CA TYR A 4 -2.38 49.21 -29.38
C TYR A 4 -2.84 48.54 -30.68
N ASP A 5 -1.91 48.31 -31.62
CA ASP A 5 -2.15 47.61 -32.88
C ASP A 5 -1.15 46.46 -33.09
N TYR A 6 -1.46 45.53 -33.97
CA TYR A 6 -0.55 44.43 -34.33
C TYR A 6 0.64 44.98 -35.13
N PRO A 7 1.89 44.69 -34.73
CA PRO A 7 3.06 44.89 -35.58
C PRO A 7 2.89 44.21 -36.95
N SER A 8 3.56 44.73 -37.97
CA SER A 8 3.46 44.21 -39.34
C SER A 8 3.81 42.72 -39.38
N GLY A 9 2.90 41.89 -39.93
CA GLY A 9 3.05 40.43 -40.02
C GLY A 9 2.53 39.64 -38.80
N TRP A 10 2.16 40.32 -37.72
CA TRP A 10 1.57 39.68 -36.55
C TRP A 10 0.06 39.56 -36.70
N ASN A 11 -0.50 38.46 -36.21
CA ASN A 11 -1.93 38.17 -36.20
C ASN A 11 -2.29 37.33 -34.96
N LYS A 12 -3.58 37.02 -34.79
CA LYS A 12 -4.08 36.32 -33.60
C LYS A 12 -3.45 34.95 -33.36
N GLU A 13 -3.06 34.27 -34.42
CA GLU A 13 -2.59 32.89 -34.38
C GLU A 13 -1.09 32.82 -34.07
N ASN A 14 -0.29 33.78 -34.56
CA ASN A 14 1.17 33.79 -34.38
C ASN A 14 1.68 34.76 -33.29
N VAL A 15 0.82 35.62 -32.73
CA VAL A 15 1.26 36.69 -31.82
C VAL A 15 2.01 36.19 -30.59
N LYS A 16 1.62 35.03 -30.05
CA LYS A 16 2.31 34.43 -28.89
C LYS A 16 3.72 33.97 -29.24
N ASP A 17 3.90 33.41 -30.43
CA ASP A 17 5.20 32.91 -30.90
C ASP A 17 6.12 34.09 -31.24
N GLU A 18 5.60 35.12 -31.90
CA GLU A 18 6.36 36.33 -32.22
C GLU A 18 6.79 37.12 -30.97
N MET A 19 5.92 37.19 -29.94
CA MET A 19 6.33 37.77 -28.66
C MET A 19 7.35 36.92 -27.91
N THR A 20 7.25 35.59 -28.03
CA THR A 20 8.25 34.67 -27.46
C THR A 20 9.64 34.94 -28.06
N LYS A 21 9.73 35.19 -29.37
CA LYS A 21 10.99 35.55 -30.05
C LYS A 21 11.62 36.83 -29.51
N LEU A 22 10.82 37.85 -29.16
CA LEU A 22 11.33 39.10 -28.57
C LEU A 22 11.94 38.92 -27.18
N LEU A 23 11.57 37.85 -26.48
CA LEU A 23 11.97 37.58 -25.10
C LEU A 23 13.11 36.55 -25.01
N ILE A 24 13.67 36.15 -26.16
CA ILE A 24 14.86 35.31 -26.26
C ILE A 24 16.02 35.91 -25.44
N GLY A 25 16.66 35.08 -24.62
CA GLY A 25 17.74 35.50 -23.71
C GLY A 25 17.26 36.12 -22.39
N SER A 26 15.95 36.34 -22.23
CA SER A 26 15.36 36.70 -20.93
C SER A 26 15.05 35.44 -20.12
N ASN A 27 15.26 35.51 -18.80
CA ASN A 27 14.96 34.41 -17.88
C ASN A 27 14.06 34.90 -16.73
N SER A 28 13.14 34.04 -16.30
CA SER A 28 12.33 34.29 -15.12
C SER A 28 12.13 33.00 -14.35
N THR A 29 12.24 33.08 -13.03
CA THR A 29 11.98 31.96 -12.11
C THR A 29 10.48 31.70 -11.91
N VAL A 30 9.61 32.61 -12.38
CA VAL A 30 8.16 32.57 -12.21
C VAL A 30 7.48 32.15 -13.52
N ARG A 31 6.62 31.11 -13.47
CA ARG A 31 5.82 30.68 -14.63
C ARG A 31 4.89 31.81 -15.08
N ASN A 32 4.66 31.92 -16.40
CA ASN A 32 3.75 32.92 -16.97
C ASN A 32 4.09 34.35 -16.54
N SER A 33 5.37 34.63 -16.31
CA SER A 33 5.85 35.88 -15.71
C SER A 33 5.69 37.11 -16.59
N ILE A 34 5.43 36.92 -17.88
CA ILE A 34 5.19 38.02 -18.81
C ILE A 34 3.74 37.97 -19.27
N GLU A 35 2.94 38.91 -18.77
CA GLU A 35 1.63 39.19 -19.33
C GLU A 35 1.77 40.04 -20.59
N PHE A 36 1.01 39.73 -21.63
CA PHE A 36 0.90 40.55 -22.82
C PHE A 36 -0.54 40.89 -23.18
N LEU A 37 -0.66 42.02 -23.87
CA LEU A 37 -1.91 42.61 -24.29
C LEU A 37 -1.71 43.31 -25.63
N ILE A 38 -2.47 42.95 -26.65
CA ILE A 38 -2.29 43.49 -28.01
C ILE A 38 -3.61 43.66 -28.76
N GLY A 39 -3.74 44.76 -29.48
CA GLY A 39 -4.88 45.07 -30.35
C GLY A 39 -5.88 46.04 -29.74
N ASN A 40 -6.64 46.68 -30.61
CA ASN A 40 -7.66 47.66 -30.28
C ASN A 40 -8.92 47.03 -29.63
N GLU A 41 -9.85 47.87 -29.17
CA GLU A 41 -11.04 47.43 -28.42
C GLU A 41 -11.90 46.38 -29.15
N SER A 42 -11.85 46.33 -30.48
CA SER A 42 -12.61 45.39 -31.30
C SER A 42 -11.87 44.08 -31.58
N ASN A 43 -10.55 44.01 -31.35
CA ASN A 43 -9.71 42.89 -31.78
C ASN A 43 -8.58 42.53 -30.81
N ARG A 44 -8.84 42.69 -29.50
CA ARG A 44 -7.86 42.53 -28.42
C ARG A 44 -7.56 41.06 -28.11
N ILE A 45 -6.29 40.75 -27.88
CA ILE A 45 -5.81 39.48 -27.31
C ILE A 45 -4.95 39.78 -26.10
N ASN A 46 -5.11 38.95 -25.07
CA ASN A 46 -4.25 38.93 -23.90
C ASN A 46 -3.83 37.51 -23.56
N GLY A 47 -2.71 37.39 -22.87
CA GLY A 47 -2.21 36.10 -22.45
C GLY A 47 -0.94 36.23 -21.65
N PHE A 48 -0.37 35.07 -21.32
CA PHE A 48 0.89 34.99 -20.61
C PHE A 48 1.91 34.20 -21.42
N ILE A 49 3.15 34.64 -21.35
CA ILE A 49 4.31 33.96 -21.94
C ILE A 49 5.15 33.41 -20.81
N ASN A 50 5.48 32.12 -20.94
CA ASN A 50 6.38 31.46 -20.02
C ASN A 50 7.79 31.55 -20.59
N ILE A 51 8.61 32.45 -20.03
CA ILE A 51 10.01 32.62 -20.44
C ILE A 51 10.98 31.80 -19.57
N ARG A 52 10.45 30.83 -18.82
CA ARG A 52 11.25 29.91 -18.03
C ARG A 52 11.95 28.97 -19.02
N TYR A 53 13.18 29.34 -19.41
CA TYR A 53 14.07 28.60 -20.32
C TYR A 53 13.79 28.74 -21.83
N LEU A 54 13.59 29.97 -22.32
CA LEU A 54 13.75 30.23 -23.75
C LEU A 54 15.24 30.21 -24.09
N LEU A 55 15.73 29.05 -24.53
CA LEU A 55 17.01 28.98 -25.23
C LEU A 55 16.88 29.82 -26.51
N PRO A 56 17.86 30.66 -26.83
CA PRO A 56 17.82 31.43 -28.05
C PRO A 56 17.72 30.49 -29.26
N ASP A 57 16.85 30.84 -30.20
CA ASP A 57 16.72 30.20 -31.52
C ASP A 57 17.99 30.55 -32.30
N ILE A 58 19.07 29.83 -32.02
CA ILE A 58 20.37 30.01 -32.65
C ILE A 58 20.58 28.80 -33.57
N ASP A 59 20.83 29.13 -34.84
CA ASP A 59 21.31 28.23 -35.86
C ASP A 59 22.52 27.44 -35.32
N GLY A 60 22.35 26.14 -35.00
CA GLY A 60 23.40 25.27 -34.45
C GLY A 60 23.09 24.49 -33.16
N ILE A 61 21.88 24.61 -32.59
CA ILE A 61 21.40 23.70 -31.52
C ILE A 61 21.04 22.34 -32.13
N CYS A 62 21.47 21.26 -31.50
CA CYS A 62 21.18 19.91 -31.97
C CYS A 62 19.89 19.38 -31.36
N GLU A 63 18.83 19.38 -32.17
CA GLU A 63 17.60 18.69 -31.82
C GLU A 63 17.71 17.19 -32.13
N LYS A 64 17.40 16.37 -31.14
CA LYS A 64 17.56 14.92 -31.19
C LYS A 64 16.32 14.26 -30.59
N GLU A 65 15.83 13.21 -31.24
CA GLU A 65 14.79 12.36 -30.65
C GLU A 65 15.43 11.09 -30.10
N VAL A 66 14.90 10.59 -28.98
CA VAL A 66 15.34 9.34 -28.38
C VAL A 66 14.13 8.46 -28.13
N SER A 67 14.21 7.22 -28.63
CA SER A 67 13.18 6.21 -28.46
C SER A 67 13.80 4.82 -28.34
N GLN A 68 13.55 4.12 -27.23
CA GLN A 68 14.08 2.77 -27.00
C GLN A 68 13.50 1.70 -27.95
N THR A 69 12.46 2.03 -28.72
CA THR A 69 11.88 1.15 -29.75
C THR A 69 12.35 1.53 -31.17
N TYR A 70 13.25 2.49 -31.29
CA TYR A 70 13.76 2.95 -32.57
C TYR A 70 14.47 1.83 -33.35
N SER A 71 14.19 1.75 -34.66
CA SER A 71 14.63 0.66 -35.54
C SER A 71 15.52 1.10 -36.73
N GLY A 72 15.98 2.36 -36.75
CA GLY A 72 17.02 2.79 -37.70
C GLY A 72 16.57 3.53 -38.96
N SER A 73 15.33 4.03 -39.04
CA SER A 73 14.80 4.69 -40.26
C SER A 73 14.95 6.21 -40.30
N ASP A 74 15.08 6.88 -39.14
CA ASP A 74 15.19 8.34 -39.02
C ASP A 74 16.59 8.75 -38.53
N PRO A 75 17.39 9.49 -39.33
CA PRO A 75 18.77 9.84 -38.95
C PRO A 75 18.87 10.75 -37.72
N ASN A 76 17.78 11.35 -37.23
CA ASN A 76 17.76 12.20 -36.05
C ASN A 76 17.17 11.53 -34.80
N THR A 77 16.81 10.24 -34.89
CA THR A 77 16.33 9.45 -33.75
C THR A 77 17.41 8.46 -33.31
N TYR A 78 17.60 8.35 -32.00
CA TYR A 78 18.58 7.45 -31.37
C TYR A 78 17.88 6.50 -30.40
N GLN A 79 18.53 5.37 -30.08
CA GLN A 79 18.00 4.44 -29.08
C GLN A 79 18.28 4.94 -27.66
N THR A 80 19.40 5.64 -27.46
CA THR A 80 19.82 6.15 -26.16
C THR A 80 20.13 7.65 -26.19
N ILE A 81 20.02 8.30 -25.03
CA ILE A 81 20.42 9.68 -24.78
C ILE A 81 21.94 9.81 -24.96
N GLU A 82 22.69 8.79 -24.53
CA GLU A 82 24.14 8.77 -24.70
C GLU A 82 24.52 8.84 -26.19
N GLU A 83 23.91 8.00 -27.05
CA GLU A 83 24.13 8.03 -28.51
C GLU A 83 23.84 9.40 -29.13
N ALA A 84 22.78 10.08 -28.67
CA ALA A 84 22.44 11.43 -29.11
C ALA A 84 23.49 12.46 -28.65
N LEU A 85 24.01 12.32 -27.43
CA LEU A 85 25.07 13.17 -26.88
C LEU A 85 26.45 12.88 -27.48
N TRP A 86 26.69 11.69 -28.02
CA TRP A 86 27.93 11.37 -28.74
C TRP A 86 28.06 12.13 -30.07
N GLN A 87 26.96 12.67 -30.61
CA GLN A 87 27.01 13.49 -31.81
C GLN A 87 27.67 14.84 -31.53
N SER A 88 28.46 15.34 -32.49
CA SER A 88 29.07 16.67 -32.36
C SER A 88 28.00 17.75 -32.39
N CYS A 89 28.00 18.64 -31.40
CA CYS A 89 27.16 19.82 -31.39
C CYS A 89 27.92 21.04 -30.89
N THR A 90 27.68 22.20 -31.48
CA THR A 90 28.44 23.42 -31.16
C THR A 90 27.71 24.40 -30.25
N GLN A 91 26.40 24.23 -30.07
CA GLN A 91 25.58 25.17 -29.29
C GLN A 91 24.66 24.50 -28.26
N GLY A 92 24.89 23.21 -27.99
CA GLY A 92 24.10 22.45 -27.02
C GLY A 92 23.02 21.57 -27.65
N TYR A 93 22.36 20.80 -26.79
CA TYR A 93 21.51 19.67 -27.18
C TYR A 93 20.10 19.88 -26.67
N VAL A 94 19.11 19.57 -27.50
CA VAL A 94 17.70 19.41 -27.10
C VAL A 94 17.29 17.99 -27.43
N ILE A 95 17.17 17.16 -26.40
CA ILE A 95 16.88 15.74 -26.50
C ILE A 95 15.43 15.51 -26.09
N THR A 96 14.63 14.95 -27.00
CA THR A 96 13.21 14.67 -26.78
C THR A 96 12.99 13.17 -26.61
N LEU A 97 12.54 12.76 -25.43
CA LEU A 97 12.22 11.36 -25.12
C LEU A 97 10.80 11.04 -25.59
N THR A 98 10.64 10.31 -26.69
CA THR A 98 9.32 10.07 -27.29
C THR A 98 8.58 8.88 -26.67
N SER A 99 9.29 8.02 -25.93
CA SER A 99 8.71 6.90 -25.18
C SER A 99 8.05 7.35 -23.88
N GLN A 100 6.96 6.70 -23.47
CA GLN A 100 6.31 6.95 -22.17
C GLN A 100 7.20 6.57 -20.99
N THR A 101 8.00 5.51 -21.14
CA THR A 101 9.05 5.11 -20.21
C THR A 101 10.38 5.04 -20.97
N HIS A 102 11.44 5.53 -20.36
CA HIS A 102 12.80 5.54 -20.89
C HIS A 102 13.77 5.03 -19.83
N ASP A 103 14.40 3.89 -20.08
CA ASP A 103 15.31 3.22 -19.13
C ASP A 103 16.78 3.41 -19.53
N GLU A 104 17.49 4.33 -18.87
CA GLU A 104 18.89 4.62 -19.18
C GLU A 104 19.64 5.22 -17.99
N PHE A 105 20.96 4.96 -17.93
CA PHE A 105 21.88 5.77 -17.12
C PHE A 105 22.60 6.73 -18.06
N VAL A 106 22.57 8.02 -17.74
CA VAL A 106 23.20 9.05 -18.56
C VAL A 106 24.25 9.80 -17.76
N ASN A 107 25.47 9.84 -18.27
CA ASN A 107 26.49 10.75 -17.76
C ASN A 107 26.61 11.99 -18.66
N ILE A 108 26.35 13.17 -18.10
CA ILE A 108 26.53 14.44 -18.78
C ILE A 108 27.94 14.96 -18.51
N PHE A 109 28.76 14.89 -19.56
CA PHE A 109 30.10 15.43 -19.59
C PHE A 109 30.25 16.33 -20.83
N LYS A 110 29.69 17.55 -20.75
CA LYS A 110 29.71 18.54 -21.84
C LYS A 110 30.28 19.87 -21.34
N PRO A 111 30.92 20.68 -22.21
CA PRO A 111 31.34 22.02 -21.81
C PRO A 111 30.12 22.91 -21.53
N GLN A 112 30.25 23.91 -20.67
CA GLN A 112 29.16 24.87 -20.38
C GLN A 112 28.67 25.64 -21.62
N SER A 113 29.50 25.73 -22.66
CA SER A 113 29.12 26.29 -23.97
C SER A 113 28.17 25.42 -24.78
N GLU A 114 27.96 24.16 -24.36
CA GLU A 114 27.06 23.19 -24.99
C GLU A 114 26.04 22.67 -23.95
N PRO A 115 25.08 23.50 -23.52
CA PRO A 115 24.09 23.09 -22.53
C PRO A 115 23.23 21.93 -23.06
N VAL A 116 22.76 21.07 -22.15
CA VAL A 116 21.91 19.91 -22.48
C VAL A 116 20.52 20.13 -21.89
N LEU A 117 19.49 20.08 -22.73
CA LEU A 117 18.08 19.99 -22.33
C LEU A 117 17.57 18.58 -22.67
N ILE A 118 17.09 17.84 -21.66
CA ILE A 118 16.37 16.58 -21.84
C ILE A 118 14.90 16.84 -21.53
N LYS A 119 14.01 16.60 -22.48
CA LYS A 119 12.57 16.83 -22.32
C LYS A 119 11.73 15.60 -22.64
N GLY A 120 10.64 15.40 -21.89
CA GLY A 120 9.64 14.38 -22.18
C GLY A 120 8.77 14.79 -23.36
N GLY A 121 8.71 13.95 -24.38
CA GLY A 121 7.93 14.14 -25.62
C GLY A 121 6.85 13.08 -25.83
N ALA A 122 6.61 12.21 -24.85
CA ALA A 122 5.67 11.11 -25.00
C ALA A 122 4.23 11.57 -25.23
N LEU A 123 3.54 10.92 -26.17
CA LEU A 123 2.13 11.19 -26.47
C LEU A 123 1.25 10.02 -26.04
N GLN A 124 0.13 10.33 -25.38
CA GLN A 124 -0.96 9.39 -25.13
C GLN A 124 -2.25 9.98 -25.70
N GLN A 125 -2.87 9.28 -26.65
CA GLN A 125 -4.06 9.78 -27.37
C GLN A 125 -3.85 11.18 -27.98
N GLY A 126 -2.66 11.44 -28.52
CA GLY A 126 -2.30 12.72 -29.13
C GLY A 126 -2.05 13.88 -28.14
N LYS A 127 -2.11 13.63 -26.84
CA LYS A 127 -1.77 14.62 -25.80
C LYS A 127 -0.40 14.33 -25.22
N LEU A 128 0.38 15.39 -24.99
CA LEU A 128 1.65 15.31 -24.30
C LEU A 128 1.43 14.79 -22.87
N VAL A 129 2.10 13.70 -22.54
CA VAL A 129 2.17 13.15 -21.19
C VAL A 129 3.59 13.27 -20.66
N GLN A 130 3.73 13.10 -19.36
CA GLN A 130 5.04 13.12 -18.71
C GLN A 130 5.79 11.82 -19.03
N THR A 131 7.04 11.91 -19.49
CA THR A 131 7.90 10.73 -19.70
C THR A 131 8.47 10.25 -18.37
N ILE A 132 8.42 8.95 -18.11
CA ILE A 132 9.06 8.30 -16.95
C ILE A 132 10.49 7.96 -17.34
N PHE A 133 11.47 8.59 -16.70
CA PHE A 133 12.89 8.27 -16.87
C PHE A 133 13.31 7.35 -15.72
N SER A 134 13.50 6.08 -16.03
CA SER A 134 13.87 5.00 -15.11
C SER A 134 15.31 4.51 -15.41
N TYR A 135 15.91 3.73 -14.51
CA TYR A 135 17.32 3.32 -14.61
C TYR A 135 17.44 1.79 -14.52
N PRO A 136 18.43 1.18 -15.21
CA PRO A 136 18.68 -0.25 -15.09
C PRO A 136 19.25 -0.58 -13.69
N PHE A 137 18.78 -1.67 -13.07
CA PHE A 137 19.02 -2.11 -11.67
C PHE A 137 20.46 -2.06 -11.10
N TYR A 138 21.48 -1.77 -11.91
CA TYR A 138 22.89 -1.77 -11.53
C TYR A 138 23.50 -0.37 -11.32
N GLN A 139 22.72 0.71 -11.47
CA GLN A 139 23.22 2.09 -11.36
C GLN A 139 22.62 2.84 -10.15
N LEU A 140 23.36 3.80 -9.58
CA LEU A 140 22.94 4.55 -8.38
C LEU A 140 22.05 5.76 -8.69
N CYS A 141 21.92 6.18 -9.95
CA CYS A 141 21.06 7.28 -10.39
C CYS A 141 20.69 7.15 -11.88
N ASN A 142 19.70 7.93 -12.34
CA ASN A 142 19.34 8.03 -13.76
C ASN A 142 20.29 8.95 -14.55
N VAL A 143 20.69 10.07 -13.94
CA VAL A 143 21.54 11.07 -14.57
C VAL A 143 22.65 11.49 -13.61
N GLN A 144 23.88 11.40 -14.09
CA GLN A 144 25.07 11.96 -13.45
C GLN A 144 25.49 13.21 -14.24
N LEU A 145 25.78 14.30 -13.55
CA LEU A 145 26.28 15.54 -14.17
C LEU A 145 27.72 15.76 -13.69
N ASP A 146 28.68 15.30 -14.49
CA ASP A 146 30.10 15.47 -14.20
C ASP A 146 30.61 16.86 -14.63
N GLN A 147 30.10 17.38 -15.75
CA GLN A 147 30.47 18.69 -16.27
C GLN A 147 29.38 19.27 -17.20
N GLY A 148 29.16 20.59 -17.13
CA GLY A 148 28.27 21.33 -18.03
C GLY A 148 26.97 21.79 -17.36
N ASP A 149 26.02 22.24 -18.18
CA ASP A 149 24.69 22.66 -17.73
C ASP A 149 23.63 21.67 -18.24
N LEU A 150 22.80 21.16 -17.32
CA LEU A 150 21.71 20.23 -17.63
C LEU A 150 20.36 20.82 -17.21
N THR A 151 19.40 20.80 -18.11
CA THR A 151 17.99 21.10 -17.85
C THR A 151 17.15 19.86 -18.13
N ILE A 152 16.20 19.55 -17.26
CA ILE A 152 15.23 18.45 -17.42
C ILE A 152 13.82 19.06 -17.42
N ASP A 153 13.02 18.75 -18.44
CA ASP A 153 11.65 19.26 -18.59
C ASP A 153 10.64 18.14 -18.93
N ASN A 154 9.41 18.25 -18.45
CA ASN A 154 8.35 17.25 -18.66
C ASN A 154 8.75 15.77 -18.42
N ILE A 155 9.69 15.54 -17.50
CA ILE A 155 10.19 14.20 -17.14
C ILE A 155 9.88 13.94 -15.67
N ARG A 156 9.53 12.69 -15.36
CA ARG A 156 9.45 12.14 -14.01
C ARG A 156 10.58 11.15 -13.83
N LEU A 157 11.50 11.42 -12.89
CA LEU A 157 12.48 10.42 -12.49
C LEU A 157 11.75 9.29 -11.74
N GLY A 158 11.71 8.10 -12.33
CA GLY A 158 11.06 6.92 -11.78
C GLY A 158 12.06 6.10 -10.99
N SER A 159 12.27 6.41 -9.71
CA SER A 159 12.86 5.47 -8.76
C SER A 159 11.74 4.55 -8.24
N GLY A 160 11.74 3.29 -8.68
CA GLY A 160 10.80 2.35 -8.11
C GLY A 160 10.89 0.92 -8.60
N TYR A 161 10.39 0.01 -7.78
CA TYR A 161 10.33 -1.42 -8.04
C TYR A 161 8.95 -1.77 -8.55
N VAL A 162 8.88 -2.40 -9.72
CA VAL A 162 7.64 -2.86 -10.34
C VAL A 162 7.72 -4.38 -10.48
N ILE A 163 6.82 -5.10 -9.81
CA ILE A 163 6.66 -6.56 -9.94
C ILE A 163 5.21 -6.80 -10.33
N GLU A 164 4.98 -7.18 -11.58
CA GLU A 164 3.63 -7.36 -12.10
C GLU A 164 3.50 -8.72 -12.79
N ASP A 165 2.29 -9.30 -12.75
CA ASP A 165 1.93 -10.54 -13.47
C ASP A 165 2.90 -11.72 -13.21
N SER A 166 3.45 -11.80 -11.99
CA SER A 166 4.54 -12.73 -11.65
C SER A 166 4.09 -13.83 -10.69
N GLN A 167 4.81 -14.96 -10.68
CA GLN A 167 4.53 -16.09 -9.79
C GLN A 167 5.77 -16.50 -9.00
N PHE A 168 5.59 -16.71 -7.69
CA PHE A 168 6.59 -17.19 -6.75
C PHE A 168 6.04 -18.46 -6.09
N ILE A 169 6.61 -19.62 -6.39
CA ILE A 169 6.02 -20.91 -6.02
C ILE A 169 7.08 -21.84 -5.43
N ASN A 170 6.73 -22.56 -4.36
CA ASN A 170 7.57 -23.61 -3.74
C ASN A 170 8.95 -23.12 -3.29
N ILE A 171 9.01 -21.94 -2.68
CA ILE A 171 10.24 -21.36 -2.13
C ILE A 171 10.34 -21.70 -0.64
N SER A 172 11.50 -22.17 -0.20
CA SER A 172 11.75 -22.41 1.23
C SER A 172 13.05 -21.75 1.65
N ASN A 173 12.93 -20.74 2.52
CA ASN A 173 14.08 -20.05 3.08
C ASN A 173 14.53 -20.70 4.38
N THR A 174 15.85 -20.84 4.52
CA THR A 174 16.47 -21.49 5.67
C THR A 174 16.58 -20.54 6.88
N PRO A 175 16.74 -21.07 8.11
CA PRO A 175 16.45 -20.32 9.34
C PRO A 175 17.34 -19.10 9.62
N TYR A 176 18.53 -19.03 9.04
CA TYR A 176 19.55 -18.10 9.53
C TYR A 176 19.58 -16.74 8.80
N TYR A 177 19.09 -16.65 7.56
CA TYR A 177 19.29 -15.46 6.71
C TYR A 177 18.14 -15.15 5.72
N GLY A 178 16.92 -15.64 5.98
CA GLY A 178 15.79 -15.43 5.07
C GLY A 178 14.93 -14.21 5.43
N ASP A 179 14.95 -13.16 4.59
CA ASP A 179 14.14 -11.94 4.77
C ASP A 179 12.82 -11.95 3.95
N GLY A 180 12.46 -13.10 3.37
CA GLY A 180 11.28 -13.30 2.52
C GLY A 180 11.63 -13.92 1.16
N ALA A 181 10.62 -14.27 0.36
CA ALA A 181 10.85 -14.60 -1.05
C ALA A 181 11.10 -13.34 -1.88
N VAL A 182 10.50 -12.23 -1.48
CA VAL A 182 10.72 -10.90 -2.05
C VAL A 182 10.92 -9.94 -0.90
N THR A 183 12.09 -9.31 -0.85
CA THR A 183 12.45 -8.30 0.15
C THR A 183 12.82 -7.01 -0.57
N ILE A 184 12.14 -5.90 -0.23
CA ILE A 184 12.36 -4.61 -0.86
C ILE A 184 12.59 -3.56 0.23
N LEU A 185 13.78 -2.96 0.23
CA LEU A 185 14.14 -1.87 1.12
C LEU A 185 14.28 -0.59 0.30
N LEU A 186 13.41 0.38 0.56
CA LEU A 186 13.42 1.67 -0.12
C LEU A 186 14.28 2.66 0.66
N TYR A 187 15.46 2.95 0.11
CA TYR A 187 16.41 3.94 0.64
C TYR A 187 16.39 5.20 -0.23
N GLY A 188 15.73 6.26 0.24
CA GLY A 188 15.74 7.57 -0.41
C GLY A 188 14.36 8.19 -0.60
N ILE A 189 14.35 9.41 -1.11
CA ILE A 189 13.15 10.21 -1.33
C ILE A 189 12.35 9.76 -2.56
N ASP A 190 11.03 9.85 -2.47
CA ASP A 190 10.03 9.62 -3.52
C ASP A 190 10.10 8.25 -4.23
N GLN A 191 10.68 7.25 -3.56
CA GLN A 191 10.76 5.89 -4.09
C GLN A 191 9.41 5.21 -4.13
N ARG A 192 9.21 4.36 -5.13
CA ARG A 192 7.93 3.66 -5.32
C ARG A 192 8.12 2.15 -5.36
N MET A 193 7.16 1.43 -4.80
CA MET A 193 7.04 -0.01 -4.97
C MET A 193 5.64 -0.31 -5.47
N PHE A 194 5.55 -1.07 -6.55
CA PHE A 194 4.30 -1.50 -7.18
C PHE A 194 4.35 -3.01 -7.40
N ILE A 195 3.50 -3.74 -6.69
CA ILE A 195 3.36 -5.19 -6.78
C ILE A 195 1.92 -5.52 -7.13
N ASN A 196 1.70 -6.08 -8.32
CA ASN A 196 0.36 -6.19 -8.87
C ASN A 196 0.12 -7.49 -9.62
N ARG A 197 -1.05 -8.11 -9.43
CA ARG A 197 -1.44 -9.36 -10.14
C ARG A 197 -0.43 -10.51 -9.97
N CYS A 198 0.28 -10.54 -8.85
CA CYS A 198 1.25 -11.59 -8.55
C CYS A 198 0.63 -12.73 -7.73
N THR A 199 1.23 -13.91 -7.81
CA THR A 199 0.85 -15.08 -6.99
C THR A 199 2.05 -15.56 -6.18
N PHE A 200 1.88 -15.66 -4.87
CA PHE A 200 2.83 -16.24 -3.93
C PHE A 200 2.21 -17.50 -3.35
N GLN A 201 2.81 -18.67 -3.60
CA GLN A 201 2.20 -19.95 -3.28
C GLN A 201 3.19 -20.96 -2.70
N ASN A 202 2.77 -21.63 -1.62
CA ASN A 202 3.54 -22.69 -0.96
C ASN A 202 4.96 -22.23 -0.61
N ILE A 203 5.06 -21.05 -0.01
CA ILE A 203 6.35 -20.49 0.39
C ILE A 203 6.48 -20.57 1.90
N THR A 204 7.65 -20.96 2.38
CA THR A 204 7.97 -20.99 3.80
C THR A 204 9.18 -20.12 4.07
N ASN A 205 9.02 -19.11 4.93
CA ASN A 205 10.12 -18.34 5.47
C ASN A 205 10.35 -18.67 6.96
N ASN A 206 11.38 -19.46 7.23
CA ASN A 206 11.77 -19.83 8.60
C ASN A 206 12.82 -18.88 9.18
N GLY A 207 13.12 -17.75 8.51
CA GLY A 207 14.11 -16.78 8.95
C GLY A 207 13.83 -16.20 10.33
N ILE A 208 14.90 -15.98 11.10
CA ILE A 208 14.86 -15.32 12.40
C ILE A 208 15.22 -13.82 12.35
N GLN A 209 15.60 -13.29 11.18
CA GLN A 209 15.98 -11.88 11.00
C GLN A 209 14.79 -10.99 10.57
N LEU A 210 15.04 -9.70 10.30
CA LEU A 210 14.04 -8.66 10.03
C LEU A 210 13.13 -9.03 8.84
N GLY A 211 11.86 -8.60 8.85
CA GLY A 211 11.01 -8.72 7.66
C GLY A 211 10.35 -10.09 7.46
N GLN A 212 9.56 -10.55 8.42
CA GLN A 212 9.24 -11.98 8.53
C GLN A 212 7.96 -12.43 7.82
N GLY A 213 7.63 -11.77 6.70
CA GLY A 213 6.67 -12.23 5.71
C GLY A 213 7.37 -12.91 4.54
N ILE A 214 6.60 -13.30 3.53
CA ILE A 214 7.12 -13.74 2.23
C ILE A 214 7.41 -12.55 1.35
N LEU A 215 6.48 -11.61 1.31
CA LEU A 215 6.69 -10.28 0.77
C LEU A 215 7.01 -9.37 1.95
N SER A 216 8.25 -8.93 2.02
CA SER A 216 8.74 -8.05 3.08
C SER A 216 9.19 -6.74 2.45
N PHE A 217 8.75 -5.62 3.00
CA PHE A 217 9.25 -4.33 2.57
C PHE A 217 9.25 -3.27 3.65
N ALA A 218 10.19 -2.34 3.51
CA ALA A 218 10.34 -1.20 4.40
C ALA A 218 10.76 0.05 3.63
N SER A 219 10.53 1.22 4.23
CA SER A 219 11.13 2.49 3.80
C SER A 219 11.76 3.21 4.99
N GLU A 220 12.85 3.93 4.72
CA GLU A 220 13.45 4.89 5.67
C GLU A 220 12.93 6.34 5.50
N ASP A 221 12.09 6.58 4.49
CA ASP A 221 11.59 7.90 4.13
C ASP A 221 10.05 7.97 4.09
N GLU A 222 9.49 9.08 4.60
CA GLU A 222 8.04 9.34 4.64
C GLU A 222 7.43 9.57 3.25
N SER A 223 8.26 9.87 2.26
CA SER A 223 7.88 10.03 0.86
C SER A 223 7.97 8.72 0.07
N ALA A 224 8.19 7.54 0.66
CA ALA A 224 8.01 6.32 -0.13
C ALA A 224 6.54 6.11 -0.53
N GLN A 225 6.29 5.44 -1.66
CA GLN A 225 4.94 5.04 -2.06
C GLN A 225 4.87 3.52 -2.24
N PHE A 226 3.88 2.88 -1.62
CA PHE A 226 3.69 1.44 -1.71
C PHE A 226 2.34 1.11 -2.33
N THR A 227 2.33 0.22 -3.32
CA THR A 227 1.11 -0.32 -3.90
C THR A 227 1.25 -1.83 -4.02
N VAL A 228 0.41 -2.56 -3.30
CA VAL A 228 0.33 -4.02 -3.32
C VAL A 228 -1.11 -4.37 -3.62
N THR A 229 -1.45 -4.67 -4.87
CA THR A 229 -2.84 -4.83 -5.30
C THR A 229 -3.07 -6.07 -6.13
N ASN A 230 -4.28 -6.63 -6.11
CA ASN A 230 -4.67 -7.75 -6.99
C ASN A 230 -3.78 -9.00 -6.85
N ASN A 231 -3.11 -9.20 -5.71
CA ASN A 231 -2.20 -10.34 -5.50
C ASN A 231 -2.90 -11.51 -4.79
N LYS A 232 -2.33 -12.71 -4.95
CA LYS A 232 -2.75 -13.92 -4.24
C LYS A 232 -1.63 -14.45 -3.36
N PHE A 233 -1.93 -14.73 -2.10
CA PHE A 233 -1.01 -15.35 -1.15
C PHE A 233 -1.64 -16.63 -0.61
N ILE A 234 -1.06 -17.77 -0.95
CA ILE A 234 -1.66 -19.10 -0.79
C ILE A 234 -0.69 -20.04 -0.06
N ASN A 235 -1.11 -20.59 1.07
CA ASN A 235 -0.35 -21.57 1.87
C ASN A 235 1.06 -21.06 2.21
N CYS A 236 1.10 -19.79 2.62
CA CYS A 236 2.30 -19.08 2.96
C CYS A 236 2.60 -19.18 4.46
N THR A 237 3.81 -19.58 4.84
CA THR A 237 4.21 -19.71 6.25
C THR A 237 5.38 -18.80 6.58
N GLY A 238 5.26 -18.01 7.64
CA GLY A 238 6.31 -17.09 8.09
C GLY A 238 6.30 -16.91 9.61
N ASN A 239 7.28 -16.15 10.12
CA ASN A 239 7.52 -16.05 11.56
C ASN A 239 6.70 -14.94 12.24
N GLN A 240 6.65 -13.71 11.68
CA GLN A 240 5.72 -12.67 12.15
C GLN A 240 4.41 -12.59 11.37
N THR A 241 4.42 -13.03 10.11
CA THR A 241 3.25 -13.11 9.25
C THR A 241 3.50 -14.14 8.17
N GLY A 242 2.47 -14.84 7.73
CA GLY A 242 2.58 -15.81 6.65
C GLY A 242 2.90 -15.15 5.32
N SER A 243 2.29 -13.99 5.02
CA SER A 243 2.35 -13.43 3.66
C SER A 243 3.08 -12.09 3.57
N VAL A 244 2.51 -11.00 4.10
CA VAL A 244 3.02 -9.65 3.86
C VAL A 244 3.49 -9.00 5.15
N TYR A 245 4.77 -8.65 5.21
CA TYR A 245 5.33 -7.80 6.25
C TYR A 245 5.66 -6.43 5.67
N ALA A 246 5.09 -5.38 6.26
CA ALA A 246 5.33 -4.01 5.82
C ALA A 246 5.73 -3.13 7.00
N GLU A 247 6.90 -2.52 6.92
CA GLU A 247 7.36 -1.49 7.86
C GLU A 247 7.27 -0.11 7.19
N LEU A 248 6.38 0.73 7.72
CA LEU A 248 5.88 1.92 7.04
C LEU A 248 6.22 3.19 7.83
N LEU A 249 7.00 4.07 7.19
CA LEU A 249 7.18 5.46 7.60
C LEU A 249 6.30 6.44 6.80
N SER A 250 5.91 6.06 5.58
CA SER A 250 5.04 6.88 4.72
C SER A 250 3.56 6.69 5.04
N ASP A 251 2.71 7.64 4.65
CA ASP A 251 1.25 7.55 4.58
C ASP A 251 0.71 7.17 3.17
N ARG A 252 1.60 7.00 2.17
CA ARG A 252 1.24 6.75 0.77
C ARG A 252 1.23 5.27 0.42
N PHE A 253 0.22 4.55 0.90
CA PHE A 253 0.09 3.10 0.70
C PHE A 253 -1.27 2.69 0.12
N ASN A 254 -1.29 1.61 -0.65
CA ASN A 254 -2.49 0.98 -1.20
C ASN A 254 -2.36 -0.56 -1.16
N PHE A 255 -3.24 -1.24 -0.42
CA PHE A 255 -3.22 -2.69 -0.19
C PHE A 255 -4.53 -3.37 -0.65
N THR A 256 -5.16 -2.83 -1.68
CA THR A 256 -6.52 -3.24 -2.09
C THR A 256 -6.55 -4.51 -2.96
N ASN A 257 -7.67 -5.21 -2.89
CA ASN A 257 -7.98 -6.38 -3.72
C ASN A 257 -6.95 -7.54 -3.64
N ASN A 258 -6.40 -7.81 -2.46
CA ASN A 258 -5.51 -8.97 -2.26
C ASN A 258 -6.29 -10.16 -1.70
N GLN A 259 -5.92 -11.37 -2.11
CA GLN A 259 -6.55 -12.61 -1.66
C GLN A 259 -5.57 -13.41 -0.81
N PHE A 260 -5.99 -13.77 0.39
CA PHE A 260 -5.19 -14.52 1.34
C PHE A 260 -5.87 -15.85 1.68
N SER A 261 -5.15 -16.96 1.54
CA SER A 261 -5.73 -18.30 1.79
C SER A 261 -4.70 -19.26 2.38
N GLY A 262 -5.04 -19.89 3.51
CA GLY A 262 -4.21 -20.95 4.10
C GLY A 262 -2.87 -20.48 4.66
N ASN A 263 -2.67 -19.17 4.85
CA ASN A 263 -1.43 -18.63 5.37
C ASN A 263 -1.33 -18.86 6.89
N SER A 264 -0.11 -19.01 7.40
CA SER A 264 0.14 -19.46 8.77
C SER A 264 1.39 -18.83 9.40
N LEU A 265 1.39 -18.82 10.73
CA LEU A 265 2.49 -18.38 11.56
C LEU A 265 3.23 -19.56 12.18
N ILE A 266 4.56 -19.47 12.22
CA ILE A 266 5.39 -20.40 12.98
C ILE A 266 5.16 -20.14 14.48
N GLN A 267 4.69 -21.15 15.21
CA GLN A 267 4.58 -21.14 16.68
C GLN A 267 3.74 -20.00 17.29
N SER A 268 2.71 -19.52 16.59
CA SER A 268 1.80 -18.47 17.08
C SER A 268 0.35 -18.96 17.19
N ASP A 269 -0.50 -18.12 17.78
CA ASP A 269 -1.96 -18.27 17.85
C ASP A 269 -2.69 -18.03 16.51
N GLN A 270 -1.92 -17.88 15.42
CA GLN A 270 -2.36 -17.66 14.04
C GLN A 270 -3.05 -16.32 13.76
N ARG A 271 -3.15 -15.39 14.73
CA ARG A 271 -3.64 -14.04 14.46
C ARG A 271 -2.58 -13.22 13.74
N GLY A 272 -2.97 -12.43 12.74
CA GLY A 272 -2.01 -11.69 11.90
C GLY A 272 -1.25 -12.54 10.87
N CYS A 273 -1.75 -13.75 10.59
CA CYS A 273 -1.08 -14.69 9.68
C CYS A 273 -1.05 -14.26 8.22
N ASP A 274 -1.87 -13.30 7.78
CA ASP A 274 -1.83 -12.85 6.39
C ASP A 274 -0.94 -11.65 6.21
N THR A 275 -1.10 -10.64 7.04
CA THR A 275 -0.35 -9.39 6.91
C THR A 275 -0.01 -8.83 8.28
N TYR A 276 1.20 -8.29 8.40
CA TYR A 276 1.60 -7.44 9.50
C TYR A 276 2.02 -6.06 8.99
N LEU A 277 1.21 -5.05 9.30
CA LEU A 277 1.48 -3.64 9.01
C LEU A 277 2.07 -2.97 10.25
N LEU A 278 3.35 -2.65 10.22
CA LEU A 278 4.05 -1.91 11.26
C LEU A 278 4.24 -0.46 10.82
N PHE A 279 3.51 0.46 11.43
CA PHE A 279 3.66 1.89 11.22
C PHE A 279 4.63 2.44 12.27
N ASN A 280 5.77 2.97 11.83
CA ASN A 280 6.77 3.56 12.71
C ASN A 280 6.39 4.99 13.12
N VAL A 281 5.62 5.68 12.27
CA VAL A 281 5.04 6.99 12.54
C VAL A 281 3.53 6.89 12.35
N THR A 282 2.76 7.62 13.16
CA THR A 282 1.30 7.67 12.97
C THR A 282 1.00 8.62 11.81
N PRO A 283 0.31 8.18 10.74
CA PRO A 283 -0.04 9.05 9.63
C PRO A 283 -0.85 10.29 10.08
N PRO A 284 -0.67 11.45 9.43
CA PRO A 284 -1.42 12.65 9.77
C PRO A 284 -2.95 12.43 9.76
N GLY A 285 -3.63 12.90 10.82
CA GLY A 285 -5.09 12.76 10.96
C GLY A 285 -5.57 11.42 11.50
N TRP A 286 -4.68 10.44 11.70
CA TRP A 286 -5.02 9.21 12.37
C TRP A 286 -5.05 9.42 13.89
N THR A 287 -6.14 9.00 14.51
CA THR A 287 -6.39 9.11 15.95
C THR A 287 -6.64 7.73 16.53
N TYR A 288 -6.54 7.60 17.85
CA TYR A 288 -6.85 6.34 18.54
C TYR A 288 -8.22 5.76 18.16
N THR A 289 -9.22 6.62 17.89
CA THR A 289 -10.60 6.19 17.61
C THR A 289 -10.85 5.84 16.15
N ASN A 290 -10.07 6.37 15.19
CA ASN A 290 -10.33 6.14 13.76
C ASN A 290 -9.33 5.19 13.10
N ILE A 291 -8.19 4.89 13.73
CA ILE A 291 -7.06 4.20 13.11
C ILE A 291 -7.41 2.82 12.53
N GLN A 292 -8.23 2.04 13.23
CA GLN A 292 -8.67 0.74 12.73
C GLN A 292 -9.49 0.88 11.44
N SER A 293 -10.38 1.88 11.37
CA SER A 293 -11.19 2.15 10.17
C SER A 293 -10.34 2.67 9.01
N GLN A 294 -9.30 3.46 9.31
CA GLN A 294 -8.35 3.94 8.30
C GLN A 294 -7.58 2.78 7.69
N ILE A 295 -7.02 1.88 8.51
CA ILE A 295 -6.29 0.70 8.04
C ILE A 295 -7.22 -0.23 7.25
N ALA A 296 -8.45 -0.46 7.73
CA ALA A 296 -9.44 -1.25 7.01
C ALA A 296 -9.74 -0.68 5.61
N SER A 297 -9.74 0.65 5.46
CA SER A 297 -9.94 1.29 4.15
C SER A 297 -8.80 1.03 3.15
N LEU A 298 -7.57 0.81 3.63
CA LEU A 298 -6.41 0.47 2.79
C LEU A 298 -6.51 -0.94 2.20
N LEU A 299 -7.23 -1.81 2.90
CA LEU A 299 -7.42 -3.23 2.59
C LEU A 299 -8.75 -3.47 1.88
N LYS A 300 -9.37 -2.41 1.34
CA LYS A 300 -10.66 -2.51 0.66
C LYS A 300 -10.57 -3.57 -0.44
N TRP A 301 -11.61 -4.40 -0.51
CA TRP A 301 -11.73 -5.50 -1.47
C TRP A 301 -10.77 -6.67 -1.27
N SER A 302 -9.94 -6.65 -0.23
CA SER A 302 -9.13 -7.81 0.14
C SER A 302 -9.97 -8.82 0.92
N ILE A 303 -9.67 -10.11 0.74
CA ILE A 303 -10.36 -11.24 1.39
C ILE A 303 -9.38 -12.18 2.07
N SER A 304 -9.83 -12.84 3.14
CA SER A 304 -9.03 -13.84 3.86
C SER A 304 -9.87 -15.02 4.33
N THR A 305 -9.31 -16.22 4.25
CA THR A 305 -9.91 -17.41 4.90
C THR A 305 -9.82 -17.39 6.44
N ASN A 306 -8.97 -16.53 7.02
CA ASN A 306 -8.64 -16.48 8.44
C ASN A 306 -9.33 -15.31 9.15
N ILE A 307 -9.73 -15.51 10.40
CA ILE A 307 -10.18 -14.41 11.28
C ILE A 307 -8.97 -13.68 11.85
N ASP A 308 -9.12 -12.38 12.13
CA ASP A 308 -8.07 -11.52 12.70
C ASP A 308 -6.75 -11.64 11.93
N SER A 309 -6.85 -11.81 10.61
CA SER A 309 -5.73 -12.23 9.77
C SER A 309 -4.74 -11.12 9.46
N ILE A 310 -5.16 -9.86 9.64
CA ILE A 310 -4.32 -8.69 9.48
C ILE A 310 -3.96 -8.16 10.86
N ARG A 311 -2.68 -8.18 11.19
CA ARG A 311 -2.13 -7.50 12.37
C ARG A 311 -1.67 -6.11 11.97
N TYR A 312 -1.94 -5.13 12.83
CA TYR A 312 -1.36 -3.81 12.69
C TYR A 312 -0.78 -3.31 14.01
N GLN A 313 0.23 -2.45 13.92
CA GLN A 313 0.83 -1.77 15.05
C GLN A 313 1.23 -0.37 14.65
N THR A 314 0.88 0.61 15.47
CA THR A 314 1.31 2.01 15.34
C THR A 314 1.86 2.49 16.68
N PRO A 315 2.45 3.70 16.76
CA PRO A 315 2.86 4.28 18.05
C PRO A 315 1.71 4.45 19.05
N LEU A 316 0.46 4.51 18.58
CA LEU A 316 -0.72 4.74 19.43
C LEU A 316 -1.40 3.45 19.89
N ILE A 317 -1.50 2.45 19.01
CA ILE A 317 -2.28 1.23 19.28
C ILE A 317 -1.80 0.07 18.40
N GLN A 318 -2.07 -1.15 18.85
CA GLN A 318 -1.96 -2.37 18.07
C GLN A 318 -3.30 -3.12 18.06
N GLY A 319 -3.56 -3.86 17.00
CA GLY A 319 -4.79 -4.64 16.90
C GLY A 319 -4.80 -5.59 15.73
N TYR A 320 -5.98 -6.15 15.49
CA TYR A 320 -6.23 -7.09 14.41
C TYR A 320 -7.46 -6.65 13.61
N ILE A 321 -7.46 -6.97 12.32
CA ILE A 321 -8.59 -6.77 11.42
C ILE A 321 -8.93 -8.13 10.80
N SER A 322 -10.19 -8.51 10.90
CA SER A 322 -10.75 -9.63 10.14
C SER A 322 -11.14 -9.12 8.75
N LEU A 323 -10.54 -9.69 7.71
CA LEU A 323 -11.02 -9.50 6.35
C LEU A 323 -12.21 -10.43 6.08
N PRO A 324 -13.07 -10.11 5.12
CA PRO A 324 -14.18 -11.01 4.81
C PRO A 324 -13.69 -12.27 4.09
N LYS A 325 -14.47 -13.35 4.23
CA LYS A 325 -14.06 -14.68 3.74
C LYS A 325 -14.23 -14.87 2.23
N GLU A 326 -15.29 -14.34 1.66
CA GLU A 326 -15.62 -14.56 0.24
C GLU A 326 -16.52 -13.45 -0.30
N TYR A 327 -16.54 -13.28 -1.62
CA TYR A 327 -17.55 -12.46 -2.26
C TYR A 327 -18.86 -13.23 -2.43
N CYS A 328 -19.98 -12.55 -2.31
CA CYS A 328 -21.27 -13.16 -2.63
C CYS A 328 -21.33 -13.39 -4.15
N ILE A 329 -21.47 -14.65 -4.56
CA ILE A 329 -21.49 -15.04 -5.98
C ILE A 329 -22.88 -14.86 -6.57
N SER A 330 -23.91 -15.22 -5.80
CA SER A 330 -25.32 -15.16 -6.19
C SER A 330 -26.20 -15.07 -4.96
N LYS A 331 -27.49 -14.78 -5.15
CA LYS A 331 -28.48 -14.78 -4.06
C LYS A 331 -28.61 -16.15 -3.36
N SER A 332 -28.52 -17.24 -4.12
CA SER A 332 -28.69 -18.61 -3.61
C SER A 332 -27.48 -19.13 -2.83
N GLU A 333 -26.29 -18.62 -3.11
CA GLU A 333 -25.03 -19.02 -2.46
C GLU A 333 -24.55 -17.98 -1.43
N MET A 334 -25.39 -17.01 -1.12
CA MET A 334 -25.08 -15.90 -0.23
C MET A 334 -25.01 -16.37 1.22
N THR A 335 -23.94 -15.99 1.92
CA THR A 335 -23.79 -16.18 3.37
C THR A 335 -23.86 -14.85 4.10
N SER A 336 -24.06 -14.87 5.42
CA SER A 336 -24.05 -13.64 6.23
C SER A 336 -22.70 -12.89 6.14
N ASP A 337 -21.63 -13.63 5.87
CA ASP A 337 -20.26 -13.16 5.99
C ASP A 337 -19.64 -12.74 4.65
N CYS A 338 -20.30 -13.06 3.52
CA CYS A 338 -19.78 -12.69 2.20
C CYS A 338 -19.87 -11.18 1.92
N ILE A 339 -18.97 -10.61 1.13
CA ILE A 339 -19.03 -9.20 0.70
C ILE A 339 -19.67 -9.09 -0.67
N CYS A 340 -20.40 -8.01 -0.93
CA CYS A 340 -20.84 -7.68 -2.27
C CYS A 340 -19.69 -7.09 -3.10
N ASP A 341 -19.45 -7.66 -4.28
CA ASP A 341 -18.40 -7.21 -5.22
C ASP A 341 -18.90 -5.98 -6.02
N PRO A 342 -18.19 -4.83 -5.97
CA PRO A 342 -18.54 -3.61 -6.70
C PRO A 342 -18.39 -3.73 -8.21
N TYR A 343 -17.59 -4.69 -8.69
CA TYR A 343 -17.27 -4.88 -10.10
C TYR A 343 -17.98 -6.09 -10.71
N SER A 344 -18.76 -6.82 -9.91
CA SER A 344 -19.52 -7.96 -10.40
C SER A 344 -20.56 -7.52 -11.41
N THR A 345 -20.48 -8.09 -12.60
CA THR A 345 -21.46 -7.90 -13.67
C THR A 345 -22.64 -8.85 -13.55
N THR A 346 -22.44 -10.01 -12.93
CA THR A 346 -23.45 -11.07 -12.75
C THR A 346 -24.27 -10.90 -11.49
N TYR A 347 -23.68 -10.34 -10.43
CA TYR A 347 -24.37 -10.02 -9.19
C TYR A 347 -23.97 -8.62 -8.69
N PRO A 348 -24.44 -7.56 -9.37
CA PRO A 348 -24.07 -6.18 -9.09
C PRO A 348 -24.25 -5.77 -7.62
N LEU A 349 -23.37 -4.90 -7.15
CA LEU A 349 -23.33 -4.40 -5.77
C LEU A 349 -24.70 -4.03 -5.19
N SER A 350 -25.50 -3.25 -5.91
CA SER A 350 -26.81 -2.80 -5.43
C SER A 350 -27.82 -3.93 -5.26
N ILE A 351 -27.73 -4.97 -6.09
CA ILE A 351 -28.58 -6.16 -6.01
C ILE A 351 -28.11 -7.01 -4.82
N CYS A 352 -26.80 -7.26 -4.73
CA CYS A 352 -26.23 -8.04 -3.64
C CYS A 352 -26.49 -7.42 -2.26
N GLU A 353 -26.29 -6.11 -2.09
CA GLU A 353 -26.51 -5.45 -0.80
C GLU A 353 -27.98 -5.50 -0.38
N LYS A 354 -28.90 -5.36 -1.34
CA LYS A 354 -30.33 -5.48 -1.12
C LYS A 354 -30.68 -6.91 -0.68
N ASP A 355 -30.26 -7.91 -1.45
CA ASP A 355 -30.53 -9.31 -1.15
C ASP A 355 -29.94 -9.70 0.21
N LYS A 356 -28.74 -9.23 0.55
CA LYS A 356 -28.09 -9.50 1.84
C LYS A 356 -28.89 -8.94 3.02
N LYS A 357 -29.37 -7.70 2.90
CA LYS A 357 -30.27 -7.10 3.91
C LYS A 357 -31.57 -7.89 4.04
N CYS A 358 -32.16 -8.33 2.94
CA CYS A 358 -33.39 -9.12 2.97
C CYS A 358 -33.19 -10.53 3.52
N ALA A 359 -32.00 -11.12 3.39
CA ALA A 359 -31.72 -12.46 3.89
C ALA A 359 -31.35 -12.48 5.39
N PHE A 360 -30.56 -11.51 5.86
CA PHE A 360 -29.94 -11.57 7.20
C PHE A 360 -30.35 -10.44 8.15
N ASP A 361 -31.03 -9.39 7.65
CA ASP A 361 -31.45 -8.23 8.46
C ASP A 361 -32.93 -7.87 8.19
N LEU A 362 -33.74 -8.85 7.80
CA LEU A 362 -35.11 -8.64 7.32
C LEU A 362 -35.98 -7.81 8.29
N ALA A 363 -35.84 -8.03 9.59
CA ALA A 363 -36.62 -7.36 10.64
C ALA A 363 -36.47 -5.83 10.64
N ASN A 364 -35.34 -5.30 10.14
CA ASN A 364 -35.05 -3.87 10.12
C ASN A 364 -35.27 -3.22 8.74
N GLN A 365 -35.80 -3.96 7.75
CA GLN A 365 -35.98 -3.47 6.38
C GLN A 365 -37.43 -3.08 6.06
N THR A 366 -37.61 -2.10 5.19
CA THR A 366 -38.95 -1.67 4.72
C THR A 366 -39.51 -2.62 3.65
N GLN A 367 -40.82 -2.58 3.41
CA GLN A 367 -41.47 -3.33 2.33
C GLN A 367 -40.93 -2.94 0.94
N ALA A 368 -40.53 -1.68 0.75
CA ALA A 368 -39.96 -1.20 -0.51
C ALA A 368 -38.57 -1.81 -0.78
N THR A 369 -37.77 -2.02 0.28
CA THR A 369 -36.45 -2.65 0.16
C THR A 369 -36.56 -4.17 0.08
N CYS A 370 -37.39 -4.79 0.91
CA CYS A 370 -37.56 -6.25 0.95
C CYS A 370 -39.04 -6.60 0.90
N PRO A 371 -39.52 -7.33 -0.13
CA PRO A 371 -40.89 -7.81 -0.20
C PRO A 371 -41.28 -8.57 1.08
N CYS A 372 -42.56 -8.50 1.47
CA CYS A 372 -43.07 -9.26 2.61
C CYS A 372 -43.02 -10.76 2.31
N LEU A 373 -42.62 -11.56 3.30
CA LEU A 373 -42.72 -13.01 3.22
C LEU A 373 -44.18 -13.42 3.45
N GLU A 374 -44.66 -14.42 2.70
CA GLU A 374 -46.04 -14.90 2.84
C GLU A 374 -46.29 -15.56 4.20
N THR A 375 -45.25 -16.14 4.80
CA THR A 375 -45.32 -16.77 6.13
C THR A 375 -44.09 -16.44 6.95
N GLY A 376 -44.28 -16.16 8.24
CA GLY A 376 -43.17 -15.99 9.20
C GLY A 376 -42.34 -14.73 9.00
N ASP A 377 -42.88 -13.68 8.38
CA ASP A 377 -42.18 -12.40 8.28
C ASP A 377 -41.93 -11.80 9.68
N PRO A 378 -40.68 -11.50 10.06
CA PRO A 378 -40.34 -10.99 11.39
C PRO A 378 -40.74 -9.52 11.61
N ARG A 379 -41.19 -8.81 10.56
CA ARG A 379 -41.62 -7.41 10.66
C ARG A 379 -43.06 -7.31 11.20
N SER A 380 -43.39 -6.18 11.82
CA SER A 380 -44.71 -5.96 12.42
C SER A 380 -45.86 -6.03 11.40
N ASP A 381 -47.06 -6.38 11.85
CA ASP A 381 -48.27 -6.46 11.00
C ASP A 381 -48.64 -5.10 10.36
N SER A 382 -48.16 -3.99 10.93
CA SER A 382 -48.29 -2.64 10.36
C SER A 382 -47.39 -2.41 9.13
N THR A 383 -46.31 -3.18 9.00
CA THR A 383 -45.33 -3.09 7.90
C THR A 383 -45.63 -4.11 6.81
N CYS A 384 -46.05 -5.32 7.19
CA CYS A 384 -46.46 -6.40 6.29
C CYS A 384 -47.80 -6.94 6.75
N LYS A 385 -48.89 -6.56 6.08
CA LYS A 385 -50.23 -7.09 6.40
C LYS A 385 -50.26 -8.58 6.08
N LYS A 386 -50.44 -9.41 7.11
CA LYS A 386 -50.87 -10.80 6.92
C LYS A 386 -52.30 -10.76 6.41
N THR A 387 -52.50 -11.09 5.14
CA THR A 387 -53.81 -11.50 4.66
C THR A 387 -54.00 -12.93 5.12
N ASP A 388 -54.73 -13.12 6.22
CA ASP A 388 -55.22 -14.44 6.56
C ASP A 388 -56.03 -14.97 5.37
N PRO A 389 -55.87 -16.25 4.98
CA PRO A 389 -56.74 -16.87 4.00
C PRO A 389 -58.18 -16.68 4.47
N ILE A 390 -59.03 -16.14 3.59
CA ILE A 390 -60.46 -16.01 3.84
C ILE A 390 -61.02 -17.44 3.92
N ASP A 391 -61.16 -17.95 5.13
CA ASP A 391 -61.97 -19.13 5.39
C ASP A 391 -63.44 -18.72 5.32
N GLU A 392 -64.12 -19.21 4.28
CA GLU A 392 -65.59 -19.22 4.22
C GLU A 392 -66.15 -20.01 5.41
N GLU A 393 -66.77 -19.28 6.31
CA GLU A 393 -68.09 -19.57 6.88
C GLU A 393 -68.36 -21.01 7.37
N LYS A 394 -68.30 -21.20 8.70
CA LYS A 394 -69.43 -21.77 9.48
C LYS A 394 -69.23 -21.71 11.00
N ASP A 395 -70.05 -20.86 11.59
CA ASP A 395 -70.94 -21.11 12.73
C ASP A 395 -70.44 -21.98 13.91
N GLY A 396 -70.33 -21.32 15.07
CA GLY A 396 -71.02 -21.82 16.26
C GLY A 396 -70.17 -22.29 17.43
N THR A 397 -70.22 -21.49 18.51
CA THR A 397 -70.48 -21.91 19.91
C THR A 397 -69.37 -21.64 20.94
N ILE A 398 -69.83 -20.94 21.98
CA ILE A 398 -69.23 -20.49 23.24
C ILE A 398 -68.73 -21.65 24.13
N LYS A 399 -67.64 -21.45 24.90
CA LYS A 399 -67.58 -21.67 26.37
C LYS A 399 -66.26 -21.22 27.02
N GLU A 400 -66.42 -20.51 28.13
CA GLU A 400 -65.45 -20.17 29.17
C GLU A 400 -64.94 -21.41 29.93
N GLY A 401 -63.76 -21.31 30.55
CA GLY A 401 -63.26 -22.30 31.50
C GLY A 401 -61.90 -21.94 32.09
N GLN A 402 -61.79 -22.06 33.40
CA GLN A 402 -60.87 -21.41 34.34
C GLN A 402 -59.82 -22.40 34.89
N GLU A 403 -58.67 -21.86 35.31
CA GLU A 403 -57.92 -22.17 36.56
C GLU A 403 -57.11 -23.48 36.79
N GLN A 404 -55.85 -23.23 37.24
CA GLN A 404 -55.20 -23.69 38.48
C GLN A 404 -54.09 -24.77 38.47
N ASP A 405 -53.09 -24.41 39.30
CA ASP A 405 -51.84 -25.08 39.70
C ASP A 405 -52.03 -26.41 40.43
N ASP A 406 -50.96 -27.22 40.54
CA ASP A 406 -50.70 -27.97 41.77
C ASP A 406 -49.23 -28.41 41.94
N GLU A 407 -48.72 -28.17 43.15
CA GLU A 407 -47.41 -28.50 43.70
C GLU A 407 -47.55 -29.71 44.65
N LYS A 408 -46.65 -30.73 44.63
CA LYS A 408 -46.23 -31.43 45.87
C LYS A 408 -45.09 -32.45 45.80
N SER A 409 -44.19 -32.28 46.78
CA SER A 409 -43.80 -33.25 47.83
C SER A 409 -42.40 -33.89 47.85
N LYS A 410 -41.69 -33.55 48.94
CA LYS A 410 -40.49 -34.16 49.53
C LYS A 410 -40.83 -35.45 50.29
N LYS A 411 -39.87 -36.40 50.34
CA LYS A 411 -39.65 -37.28 51.50
C LYS A 411 -38.16 -37.29 51.90
N LYS A 412 -37.93 -37.25 53.22
CA LYS A 412 -36.65 -37.16 53.93
C LYS A 412 -36.35 -38.52 54.56
N SER A 413 -35.10 -38.99 54.48
CA SER A 413 -34.58 -40.17 55.17
C SER A 413 -33.32 -39.78 55.95
N THR A 414 -33.22 -40.25 57.19
CA THR A 414 -32.21 -39.90 58.19
C THR A 414 -31.15 -41.00 58.33
N SER A 415 -29.90 -40.71 57.96
CA SER A 415 -28.68 -41.39 58.47
C SER A 415 -27.44 -40.49 58.29
N SER A 416 -27.35 -39.38 59.04
CA SER A 416 -26.40 -38.30 58.72
C SER A 416 -25.13 -38.19 59.59
N ASN A 417 -24.89 -39.09 60.55
CA ASN A 417 -23.76 -38.88 61.49
C ASN A 417 -22.49 -39.71 61.20
N MET A 418 -22.54 -40.73 60.33
CA MET A 418 -21.33 -41.52 59.98
C MET A 418 -20.69 -41.07 58.64
N ILE A 419 -21.41 -40.29 57.83
CA ILE A 419 -20.94 -39.80 56.52
C ILE A 419 -20.07 -38.53 56.66
N TRP A 420 -20.28 -37.71 57.71
CA TRP A 420 -19.57 -36.44 57.89
C TRP A 420 -18.07 -36.59 58.19
N ILE A 421 -17.67 -37.65 58.91
CA ILE A 421 -16.26 -37.87 59.29
C ILE A 421 -15.41 -38.23 58.06
N ILE A 422 -15.96 -38.97 57.10
CA ILE A 422 -15.27 -39.33 55.86
C ILE A 422 -15.01 -38.09 55.00
N PHE A 423 -15.98 -37.16 54.91
CA PHE A 423 -15.82 -35.92 54.16
C PHE A 423 -14.76 -34.98 54.75
N VAL A 424 -14.63 -34.93 56.08
CA VAL A 424 -13.59 -34.11 56.74
C VAL A 424 -12.19 -34.65 56.45
N VAL A 425 -12.00 -35.97 56.49
CA VAL A 425 -10.68 -36.58 56.23
C VAL A 425 -10.27 -36.43 54.75
N ILE A 426 -11.21 -36.61 53.81
CA ILE A 426 -10.95 -36.39 52.38
C ILE A 426 -10.67 -34.92 52.09
N GLY A 427 -11.38 -33.99 52.75
CA GLY A 427 -11.17 -32.56 52.60
C GLY A 427 -9.76 -32.12 53.01
N VAL A 428 -9.26 -32.63 54.14
CA VAL A 428 -7.89 -32.30 54.61
C VAL A 428 -6.82 -32.84 53.67
N LEU A 429 -7.00 -34.06 53.14
CA LEU A 429 -6.05 -34.66 52.18
C LEU A 429 -5.97 -33.87 50.86
N LEU A 430 -7.11 -33.38 50.35
CA LEU A 430 -7.14 -32.54 49.15
C LEU A 430 -6.43 -31.20 49.35
N ILE A 431 -6.59 -30.58 50.52
CA ILE A 431 -5.91 -29.31 50.83
C ILE A 431 -4.39 -29.51 50.87
N VAL A 432 -3.90 -30.59 51.47
CA VAL A 432 -2.47 -30.90 51.51
C VAL A 432 -1.91 -31.13 50.09
N ALA A 433 -2.63 -31.88 49.25
CA ALA A 433 -2.22 -32.10 47.86
C ALA A 433 -2.14 -30.81 47.04
N VAL A 434 -3.12 -29.91 47.19
CA VAL A 434 -3.12 -28.60 46.52
C VAL A 434 -1.94 -27.74 46.97
N ILE A 435 -1.64 -27.70 48.27
CA ILE A 435 -0.49 -26.94 48.80
C ILE A 435 0.84 -27.50 48.24
N SER A 436 0.99 -28.83 48.14
CA SER A 436 2.18 -29.45 47.54
C SER A 436 2.34 -29.09 46.06
N ILE A 437 1.24 -29.05 45.28
CA ILE A 437 1.26 -28.64 43.86
C ILE A 437 1.66 -27.16 43.73
N ILE A 438 1.11 -26.28 44.57
CA ILE A 438 1.45 -24.85 44.56
C ILE A 438 2.93 -24.64 44.87
N MET A 439 3.48 -25.31 45.90
CA MET A 439 4.93 -25.24 46.19
C MET A 439 5.78 -25.70 45.00
N PHE A 440 5.39 -26.78 44.33
CA PHE A 440 6.11 -27.29 43.17
C PHE A 440 6.11 -26.29 42.00
N ILE A 441 4.97 -25.63 41.74
CA ILE A 441 4.86 -24.58 40.72
C ILE A 441 5.75 -23.38 41.05
N VAL A 442 5.79 -22.95 42.32
CA VAL A 442 6.64 -21.83 42.76
C VAL A 442 8.13 -22.17 42.61
N ILE A 443 8.55 -23.39 42.96
CA ILE A 443 9.94 -23.83 42.78
C ILE A 443 10.33 -23.88 41.30
N ARG A 444 9.45 -24.42 40.44
CA ARG A 444 9.69 -24.48 38.98
C ARG A 444 9.75 -23.08 38.36
N SER A 445 8.91 -22.15 38.83
CA SER A 445 8.90 -20.75 38.40
C SER A 445 10.21 -20.03 38.75
N LYS A 446 10.73 -20.21 39.97
CA LYS A 446 12.02 -19.64 40.39
C LYS A 446 13.19 -20.16 39.55
N ASN A 447 13.21 -21.47 39.25
CA ASN A 447 14.27 -22.05 38.42
C ASN A 447 14.23 -21.52 36.97
N LYS A 448 13.03 -21.32 36.39
CA LYS A 448 12.90 -20.73 35.05
C LYS A 448 13.38 -19.28 35.00
N LYS A 449 13.11 -18.48 36.03
CA LYS A 449 13.55 -17.08 36.11
C LYS A 449 15.09 -16.97 36.13
N ASN A 450 15.77 -17.84 36.88
CA ASN A 450 17.24 -17.85 36.96
C ASN A 450 17.89 -18.27 35.63
N SER A 451 17.28 -19.20 34.89
CA SER A 451 17.75 -19.61 33.55
C SER A 451 17.70 -18.45 32.55
N VAL A 452 16.59 -17.71 32.53
CA VAL A 452 16.38 -16.57 31.60
C VAL A 452 17.33 -15.41 31.92
N GLU A 453 17.61 -15.15 33.20
CA GLU A 453 18.54 -14.07 33.58
C GLU A 453 19.99 -14.38 33.16
N ASN A 454 20.40 -15.66 33.23
CA ASN A 454 21.73 -16.09 32.80
C ASN A 454 21.89 -16.01 31.26
N GLU A 455 20.88 -16.37 30.49
CA GLU A 455 20.91 -16.19 29.02
C GLU A 455 20.96 -14.72 28.59
N LYS A 456 20.22 -13.84 29.29
CA LYS A 456 20.29 -12.39 29.04
C LYS A 456 21.69 -11.82 29.29
N LYS A 457 22.37 -12.24 30.37
CA LYS A 457 23.73 -11.80 30.69
C LYS A 457 24.74 -12.26 29.62
N LYS A 458 24.59 -13.48 29.11
CA LYS A 458 25.42 -14.01 28.01
C LYS A 458 25.25 -13.20 26.72
N THR A 459 24.01 -12.91 26.34
CA THR A 459 23.69 -12.15 25.12
C THR A 459 24.24 -10.71 25.16
N ILE A 460 24.16 -10.05 26.32
CA ILE A 460 24.69 -8.69 26.50
C ILE A 460 26.23 -8.67 26.40
N ALA A 461 26.92 -9.72 26.86
CA ALA A 461 28.38 -9.83 26.73
C ALA A 461 28.81 -9.99 25.26
N GLU A 462 28.14 -10.86 24.51
CA GLU A 462 28.42 -11.07 23.07
C GLU A 462 28.16 -9.81 22.25
N PHE A 463 27.13 -9.02 22.58
CA PHE A 463 26.85 -7.76 21.89
C PHE A 463 27.93 -6.69 22.13
N LYS A 464 28.44 -6.60 23.37
CA LYS A 464 29.53 -5.67 23.71
C LYS A 464 30.82 -6.00 22.97
N GLU A 465 31.12 -7.29 22.80
CA GLU A 465 32.32 -7.73 22.08
C GLU A 465 32.24 -7.38 20.58
N LYS A 466 31.06 -7.54 19.96
CA LYS A 466 30.82 -7.13 18.56
C LYS A 466 30.88 -5.62 18.35
N ASP A 467 30.37 -4.82 19.29
CA ASP A 467 30.44 -3.35 19.20
C ASP A 467 31.89 -2.84 19.27
N ILE A 468 32.75 -3.49 20.08
CA ILE A 468 34.19 -3.19 20.13
C ILE A 468 34.87 -3.55 18.81
N ALA A 469 34.59 -4.73 18.25
CA ALA A 469 35.16 -5.15 16.96
C ALA A 469 34.75 -4.22 15.80
N MET A 470 33.48 -3.78 15.76
CA MET A 470 32.97 -2.87 14.73
C MET A 470 33.62 -1.48 14.79
N LYS A 471 33.91 -0.99 16.01
CA LYS A 471 34.65 0.28 16.21
C LYS A 471 36.09 0.20 15.74
N GLU A 472 36.74 -0.96 15.82
CA GLU A 472 38.10 -1.15 15.28
C GLU A 472 38.12 -1.18 13.75
N VAL A 473 37.16 -1.86 13.11
CA VAL A 473 37.04 -1.90 11.64
C VAL A 473 36.83 -0.51 11.05
N ASN A 474 35.96 0.30 11.64
CA ASN A 474 35.70 1.67 11.19
C ASN A 474 36.91 2.60 11.34
N LYS A 475 37.88 2.26 12.21
CA LYS A 475 39.11 3.04 12.40
C LYS A 475 40.15 2.78 11.30
N ILE A 476 40.07 1.61 10.65
CA ILE A 476 40.98 1.21 9.57
C ILE A 476 40.56 1.87 8.24
N ASP A 477 39.25 2.05 8.02
CA ASP A 477 38.71 2.61 6.76
C ASP A 477 38.88 4.14 6.60
N GLN A 478 39.09 4.88 7.70
CA GLN A 478 39.30 6.34 7.65
C GLN A 478 40.65 6.77 7.04
N THR A 479 41.51 5.85 6.61
CA THR A 479 42.80 6.16 5.98
C THR A 479 42.76 6.17 4.45
N LYS A 480 41.63 5.85 3.82
CA LYS A 480 41.43 6.00 2.36
C LYS A 480 40.40 7.08 2.07
N SER A 481 40.87 8.24 1.61
CA SER A 481 40.04 9.32 1.10
C SER A 481 39.26 8.86 -0.15
N PRO A 482 37.92 8.85 -0.15
CA PRO A 482 37.16 8.73 -1.38
C PRO A 482 37.05 10.12 -2.02
N GLU A 483 37.50 10.25 -3.27
CA GLU A 483 37.08 11.36 -4.12
C GLU A 483 35.54 11.36 -4.18
N LYS A 484 34.94 12.45 -3.70
CA LYS A 484 33.49 12.66 -3.70
C LYS A 484 33.02 12.97 -5.12
N SER A 485 32.65 11.95 -5.89
CA SER A 485 31.71 12.10 -6.99
C SER A 485 30.35 12.49 -6.39
N ARG A 486 29.91 13.73 -6.60
CA ARG A 486 28.63 14.22 -6.06
C ARG A 486 27.53 13.83 -7.03
N CYS A 487 26.71 12.84 -6.69
CA CYS A 487 25.41 12.68 -7.32
C CYS A 487 24.59 13.96 -7.08
N ALA A 488 24.01 14.54 -8.12
CA ALA A 488 23.09 15.67 -8.00
C ALA A 488 21.77 15.16 -7.41
N TYR A 489 21.65 15.20 -6.08
CA TYR A 489 20.34 15.11 -5.42
C TYR A 489 19.62 16.44 -5.66
N PHE A 490 18.61 16.44 -6.54
CA PHE A 490 17.74 17.58 -6.72
C PHE A 490 16.87 17.74 -5.47
N ASN A 491 17.32 18.54 -4.50
CA ASN A 491 16.46 19.06 -3.45
C ASN A 491 15.45 20.02 -4.09
N PHE A 492 14.20 19.58 -4.23
CA PHE A 492 13.10 20.49 -4.50
C PHE A 492 12.91 21.39 -3.26
N ILE A 493 13.46 22.59 -3.30
CA ILE A 493 13.08 23.64 -2.35
C ILE A 493 11.67 24.09 -2.73
N HIS A 494 10.66 23.57 -2.04
CA HIS A 494 9.34 24.18 -2.02
C HIS A 494 9.47 25.56 -1.34
N LYS A 495 9.14 26.62 -2.08
CA LYS A 495 8.64 27.88 -1.52
C LYS A 495 7.19 28.04 -1.93
#